data_AF-S3ZU75-F1
#
_entry.id   AF-S3ZU75-F1
#
_cell.length_a   1.000
_cell.length_b   1.000
_cell.length_c   1.000
_cell.angle_alpha   90.00
_cell.angle_beta   90.00
_cell.angle_gamma   90.00
#
_symmetry.space_group_name_H-M   'P 1'
#
loop_
_entity.id
_entity.type
_entity.pdbx_description
1 polymer ?
#
loop_
_entity_poly.entity_id
_entity_poly.type
_entity_poly.pdbx_seq_one_letter_code
_entity_poly.pdbx_strand_id
1 'polypeptide(L)'
;MLVEAAGWPAARLPLFAEELHHAGLAADWATLLWEAASLPPDRLVAVADALAGSGRAEDCRKLLRQGVARPAPEIAESLIALADAGRDREARALLDAYVRVRSAEDVAACAHTDPPRLIPLLLETAKAASDEHHWDLVHALRVAGFTT
;
A
#
# COMPACT_ATOMS: atom_id res chain seq x y z
N MET A 1 -3.53 24.91 -1.96
CA MET A 1 -3.75 24.00 -3.11
C MET A 1 -4.14 22.61 -2.62
N LEU A 2 -4.87 21.80 -3.41
CA LEU A 2 -5.27 20.43 -3.01
C LEU A 2 -4.08 19.52 -2.65
N VAL A 3 -2.91 19.75 -3.29
CA VAL A 3 -1.63 19.09 -2.95
C VAL A 3 -1.22 19.30 -1.48
N GLU A 4 -1.44 20.50 -0.93
CA GLU A 4 -1.10 20.80 0.47
C GLU A 4 -2.03 20.05 1.43
N ALA A 5 -3.29 19.88 1.03
CA ALA A 5 -4.28 19.17 1.82
C ALA A 5 -4.03 17.65 1.85
N ALA A 6 -3.49 17.06 0.77
CA ALA A 6 -3.04 15.66 0.78
C ALA A 6 -1.93 15.40 1.82
N GLY A 7 -1.12 16.42 2.15
CA GLY A 7 -0.08 16.35 3.19
C GLY A 7 -0.58 16.56 4.62
N TRP A 8 -1.87 16.84 4.83
CA TRP A 8 -2.44 17.06 6.17
C TRP A 8 -2.49 15.78 7.00
N PRO A 9 -2.67 15.90 8.34
CA PRO A 9 -2.95 14.74 9.17
C PRO A 9 -4.15 13.94 8.62
N ALA A 10 -3.98 12.61 8.49
CA ALA A 10 -4.93 11.72 7.84
C ALA A 10 -6.37 11.87 8.36
N ALA A 11 -6.53 12.04 9.67
CA ALA A 11 -7.81 12.22 10.34
C ALA A 11 -8.60 13.47 9.88
N ARG A 12 -7.96 14.44 9.21
CA ARG A 12 -8.63 15.65 8.70
C ARG A 12 -9.27 15.45 7.33
N LEU A 13 -8.83 14.46 6.54
CA LEU A 13 -9.33 14.28 5.18
C LEU A 13 -10.80 13.84 5.10
N PRO A 14 -11.31 12.96 5.98
CA PRO A 14 -12.74 12.64 5.96
C PRO A 14 -13.66 13.84 6.22
N LEU A 15 -13.29 14.69 7.18
CA LEU A 15 -14.04 15.92 7.49
C LEU A 15 -13.99 16.88 6.29
N PHE A 16 -12.82 17.05 5.68
CA PHE A 16 -12.69 17.88 4.50
C PHE A 16 -13.49 17.35 3.31
N ALA A 17 -13.60 16.03 3.15
CA ALA A 17 -14.43 15.41 2.14
C ALA A 17 -15.92 15.77 2.32
N GLU A 18 -16.42 15.80 3.56
CA GLU A 18 -17.80 16.21 3.87
C GLU A 18 -18.03 17.68 3.48
N GLU A 19 -17.13 18.58 3.85
CA GLU A 19 -17.20 20.00 3.48
C GLU A 19 -17.20 20.21 1.96
N LEU A 20 -16.33 19.48 1.23
CA LEU A 20 -16.30 19.54 -0.23
C LEU A 20 -17.60 19.03 -0.86
N HIS A 21 -18.19 17.97 -0.32
CA HIS A 21 -19.49 17.47 -0.83
C HIS A 21 -20.62 18.47 -0.56
N HIS A 22 -20.66 19.06 0.64
CA HIS A 22 -21.64 20.09 0.96
C HIS A 22 -21.50 21.34 0.10
N ALA A 23 -20.27 21.69 -0.30
CA ALA A 23 -20.00 22.78 -1.23
C ALA A 23 -20.22 22.43 -2.72
N GLY A 24 -20.58 21.19 -3.05
CA GLY A 24 -20.75 20.73 -4.44
C GLY A 24 -19.44 20.48 -5.19
N LEU A 25 -18.31 20.40 -4.48
CA LEU A 25 -16.94 20.24 -4.97
C LEU A 25 -16.48 18.77 -4.97
N ALA A 26 -17.36 17.85 -5.35
CA ALA A 26 -17.04 16.42 -5.37
C ALA A 26 -15.91 16.06 -6.35
N ALA A 27 -15.71 16.86 -7.41
CA ALA A 27 -14.60 16.70 -8.33
C ALA A 27 -13.24 16.98 -7.66
N ASP A 28 -13.16 18.02 -6.83
CA ASP A 28 -11.95 18.36 -6.08
C ASP A 28 -11.60 17.27 -5.04
N TRP A 29 -12.61 16.61 -4.48
CA TRP A 29 -12.40 15.43 -3.64
C TRP A 29 -11.77 14.27 -4.42
N ALA A 30 -12.24 14.01 -5.64
CA ALA A 30 -11.65 12.97 -6.49
C ALA A 30 -10.19 13.30 -6.85
N THR A 31 -9.88 14.57 -7.13
CA THR A 31 -8.49 15.03 -7.34
C THR A 31 -7.64 14.85 -6.10
N LEU A 32 -8.15 15.21 -4.91
CA LEU A 32 -7.41 15.05 -3.66
C LEU A 32 -7.14 13.58 -3.30
N LEU A 33 -8.09 12.67 -3.58
CA LEU A 33 -7.85 11.23 -3.45
C LEU A 33 -6.74 10.75 -4.40
N TRP A 34 -6.64 11.33 -5.60
CA TRP A 34 -5.59 11.03 -6.56
C TRP A 34 -4.21 11.49 -6.06
N GLU A 35 -4.12 12.68 -5.49
CA GLU A 35 -2.90 13.17 -4.84
C GLU A 35 -2.53 12.33 -3.61
N ALA A 36 -3.52 11.97 -2.79
CA ALA A 36 -3.33 11.13 -1.62
C ALA A 36 -2.83 9.71 -1.99
N ALA A 37 -3.24 9.19 -3.15
CA ALA A 37 -2.75 7.92 -3.68
C ALA A 37 -1.23 7.93 -3.99
N SER A 38 -0.65 9.12 -4.19
CA SER A 38 0.77 9.31 -4.48
C SER A 38 1.63 9.49 -3.20
N LEU A 39 1.02 9.52 -2.02
CA LEU A 39 1.72 9.68 -0.74
C LEU A 39 2.65 8.48 -0.43
N PRO A 40 3.65 8.67 0.46
CA PRO A 40 4.41 7.57 1.04
C PRO A 40 3.50 6.49 1.68
N PRO A 41 3.90 5.20 1.71
CA PRO A 41 3.03 4.10 2.13
C PRO A 41 2.43 4.25 3.53
N ASP A 42 3.23 4.72 4.49
CA ASP A 42 2.78 4.99 5.87
C ASP A 42 1.67 6.05 5.92
N ARG A 43 1.76 7.06 5.06
CA ARG A 43 0.77 8.13 4.93
C ARG A 43 -0.46 7.66 4.17
N LEU A 44 -0.29 6.89 3.10
CA LEU A 44 -1.40 6.30 2.35
C LEU A 44 -2.27 5.41 3.25
N VAL A 45 -1.66 4.52 4.03
CA VAL A 45 -2.36 3.63 4.98
C VAL A 45 -3.10 4.44 6.03
N ALA A 46 -2.46 5.46 6.61
CA ALA A 46 -3.11 6.32 7.59
C ALA A 46 -4.36 7.03 7.02
N VAL A 47 -4.32 7.48 5.77
CA VAL A 47 -5.47 8.10 5.09
C VAL A 47 -6.56 7.06 4.79
N ALA A 48 -6.18 5.86 4.34
CA ALA A 48 -7.12 4.77 4.11
C ALA A 48 -7.86 4.35 5.40
N ASP A 49 -7.14 4.24 6.52
CA ASP A 49 -7.71 3.93 7.84
C ASP A 49 -8.65 5.04 8.33
N ALA A 50 -8.27 6.31 8.16
CA ALA A 50 -9.11 7.43 8.52
C ALA A 50 -10.42 7.46 7.72
N LEU A 51 -10.37 7.15 6.42
CA LEU A 51 -11.56 7.03 5.57
C LEU A 51 -12.45 5.85 5.95
N ALA A 52 -11.85 4.69 6.24
CA ALA A 52 -12.61 3.53 6.69
C ALA A 52 -13.32 3.80 8.04
N GLY A 53 -12.60 4.39 8.99
CA GLY A 53 -13.10 4.74 10.32
C GLY A 53 -14.20 5.81 10.31
N SER A 54 -14.29 6.62 9.26
CA SER A 54 -15.33 7.64 9.08
C SER A 54 -16.53 7.17 8.24
N GLY A 55 -16.64 5.87 7.94
CA GLY A 55 -17.72 5.34 7.10
C GLY A 55 -17.55 5.55 5.59
N ARG A 56 -16.37 6.03 5.14
CA ARG A 56 -16.04 6.23 3.71
C ARG A 56 -15.29 5.03 3.13
N ALA A 57 -15.83 3.83 3.34
CA ALA A 57 -15.21 2.58 2.92
C ALA A 57 -14.95 2.48 1.40
N GLU A 58 -15.80 3.09 0.57
CA GLU A 58 -15.60 3.08 -0.88
C GLU A 58 -14.46 3.99 -1.33
N ASP A 59 -14.30 5.17 -0.71
CA ASP A 59 -13.18 6.07 -0.96
C ASP A 59 -11.87 5.43 -0.49
N CYS A 60 -11.88 4.75 0.66
CA CYS A 60 -10.76 3.93 1.14
C CYS A 60 -10.36 2.86 0.09
N ARG A 61 -11.32 2.07 -0.41
CA ARG A 61 -11.06 1.04 -1.44
C ARG A 61 -10.56 1.64 -2.75
N LYS A 62 -11.03 2.82 -3.16
CA LYS A 62 -10.56 3.51 -4.36
C LYS A 62 -9.14 4.05 -4.18
N LEU A 63 -8.87 4.70 -3.06
CA LEU A 63 -7.56 5.22 -2.69
C LEU A 63 -6.52 4.10 -2.66
N LEU A 64 -6.83 2.99 -1.98
CA LEU A 64 -5.96 1.83 -1.93
C LEU A 64 -5.71 1.29 -3.34
N ARG A 65 -6.76 1.08 -4.16
CA ARG A 65 -6.66 0.65 -5.57
C ARG A 65 -5.87 1.59 -6.48
N GLN A 66 -5.80 2.89 -6.16
CA GLN A 66 -5.03 3.88 -6.91
C GLN A 66 -3.58 3.97 -6.43
N GLY A 67 -3.33 3.86 -5.11
CA GLY A 67 -1.99 3.80 -4.54
C GLY A 67 -1.20 2.55 -4.96
N VAL A 68 -1.89 1.55 -5.51
CA VAL A 68 -1.27 0.37 -6.10
C VAL A 68 -0.65 0.55 -7.49
N ALA A 69 -0.71 1.75 -8.06
CA ALA A 69 0.11 2.11 -9.21
C ALA A 69 1.60 2.35 -8.86
N ARG A 70 2.00 2.30 -7.58
CA ARG A 70 3.42 2.39 -7.19
C ARG A 70 4.16 1.11 -7.57
N PRO A 71 5.26 1.20 -8.32
CA PRO A 71 5.98 0.03 -8.82
C PRO A 71 6.62 -0.73 -7.65
N ALA A 72 6.63 -2.06 -7.75
CA ALA A 72 7.17 -2.97 -6.73
C ALA A 72 8.57 -2.60 -6.15
N PRO A 73 9.49 -1.95 -6.89
CA PRO A 73 10.73 -1.42 -6.35
C PRO A 73 10.57 -0.44 -5.20
N GLU A 74 9.55 0.43 -5.21
CA GLU A 74 9.36 1.45 -4.15
C GLU A 74 8.86 0.82 -2.84
N ILE A 75 8.05 -0.23 -2.93
CA ILE A 75 7.65 -1.05 -1.78
C ILE A 75 8.85 -1.81 -1.23
N ALA A 76 9.66 -2.40 -2.11
CA ALA A 76 10.87 -3.10 -1.73
C ALA A 76 11.88 -2.16 -1.02
N GLU A 77 12.10 -0.95 -1.54
CA GLU A 77 12.93 0.07 -0.91
C GLU A 77 12.41 0.46 0.48
N SER A 78 11.09 0.61 0.63
CA SER A 78 10.47 0.92 1.92
C SER A 78 10.65 -0.21 2.93
N LEU A 79 10.52 -1.48 2.50
CA LEU A 79 10.78 -2.66 3.34
C LEU A 79 12.23 -2.74 3.79
N ILE A 80 13.17 -2.47 2.88
CA ILE A 80 14.61 -2.43 3.17
C ILE A 80 14.93 -1.32 4.16
N ALA A 81 14.42 -0.10 3.94
CA ALA A 81 14.65 1.04 4.83
C ALA A 81 14.10 0.81 6.24
N LEU A 82 12.94 0.15 6.37
CA LEU A 82 12.38 -0.23 7.67
C LEU A 82 13.22 -1.30 8.36
N ALA A 83 13.70 -2.32 7.63
CA ALA A 83 14.58 -3.34 8.17
C ALA A 83 15.93 -2.75 8.63
N ASP A 84 16.53 -1.86 7.83
CA ASP A 84 17.79 -1.18 8.17
C ASP A 84 17.64 -0.25 9.39
N ALA A 85 16.43 0.28 9.61
CA ALA A 85 16.09 1.06 10.79
C ALA A 85 15.69 0.20 12.02
N GLY A 86 15.71 -1.13 11.92
CA GLY A 86 15.30 -2.05 12.99
C GLY A 86 13.79 -2.02 13.29
N ARG A 87 12.98 -1.58 12.33
CA ARG A 87 11.52 -1.43 12.43
C ARG A 87 10.78 -2.64 11.86
N ASP A 88 11.14 -3.82 12.36
CA ASP A 88 10.67 -5.10 11.83
C ASP A 88 9.15 -5.27 11.92
N ARG A 89 8.54 -4.71 12.97
CA ARG A 89 7.08 -4.75 13.15
C ARG A 89 6.37 -3.99 12.05
N GLU A 90 6.85 -2.80 11.69
CA GLU A 90 6.27 -1.97 10.62
C GLU A 90 6.54 -2.56 9.24
N ALA A 91 7.72 -3.14 9.00
CA ALA A 91 8.01 -3.85 7.76
C ALA A 91 7.04 -5.03 7.54
N ARG A 92 6.77 -5.82 8.58
CA ARG A 92 5.80 -6.93 8.54
C ARG A 92 4.36 -6.43 8.29
N ALA A 93 3.95 -5.36 8.96
CA ALA A 93 2.61 -4.80 8.79
C ALA A 93 2.40 -4.26 7.36
N LEU A 94 3.39 -3.57 6.80
CA LEU A 94 3.36 -3.09 5.42
C LEU A 94 3.27 -4.26 4.43
N LEU A 95 4.06 -5.31 4.64
CA LEU A 95 4.10 -6.46 3.74
C LEU A 95 2.82 -7.31 3.82
N ASP A 96 2.25 -7.54 5.00
CA ASP A 96 0.97 -8.26 5.13
C ASP A 96 -0.16 -7.51 4.41
N ALA A 97 -0.22 -6.18 4.57
CA ALA A 97 -1.18 -5.36 3.84
C ALA A 97 -0.96 -5.43 2.31
N TYR A 98 0.30 -5.43 1.86
CA TYR A 98 0.64 -5.51 0.43
C TYR A 98 0.23 -6.87 -0.17
N VAL A 99 0.59 -7.98 0.48
CA VAL A 99 0.26 -9.34 0.00
C VAL A 99 -1.25 -9.58 -0.12
N ARG A 100 -2.06 -8.99 0.78
CA ARG A 100 -3.52 -9.14 0.74
C ARG A 100 -4.22 -8.36 -0.38
N VAL A 101 -3.59 -7.30 -0.88
CA VAL A 101 -4.19 -6.38 -1.85
C VAL A 101 -3.64 -6.57 -3.26
N ARG A 102 -2.40 -7.08 -3.37
CA ARG A 102 -1.68 -7.26 -4.64
C ARG A 102 -1.83 -8.65 -5.21
N SER A 103 -1.58 -8.75 -6.52
CA SER A 103 -1.36 -10.04 -7.14
C SER A 103 -0.01 -10.63 -6.71
N ALA A 104 0.14 -11.94 -6.85
CA ALA A 104 1.40 -12.62 -6.56
C ALA A 104 2.56 -12.11 -7.43
N GLU A 105 2.30 -11.69 -8.67
CA GLU A 105 3.29 -11.12 -9.59
C GLU A 105 3.82 -9.77 -9.10
N ASP A 106 2.94 -8.91 -8.60
CA ASP A 106 3.32 -7.63 -8.00
C ASP A 106 4.18 -7.83 -6.75
N VAL A 107 3.83 -8.80 -5.91
CA VAL A 107 4.62 -9.18 -4.72
C VAL A 107 5.97 -9.77 -5.13
N ALA A 108 6.01 -10.65 -6.12
CA ALA A 108 7.24 -11.23 -6.66
C ALA A 108 8.15 -10.16 -7.28
N ALA A 109 7.59 -9.12 -7.88
CA ALA A 109 8.36 -8.03 -8.48
C ALA A 109 9.21 -7.28 -7.44
N CYS A 110 8.82 -7.24 -6.17
CA CYS A 110 9.63 -6.65 -5.09
C CYS A 110 10.99 -7.35 -4.93
N ALA A 111 11.07 -8.64 -5.24
CA ALA A 111 12.31 -9.41 -5.11
C ALA A 111 13.45 -8.87 -6.00
N HIS A 112 13.17 -8.12 -7.06
CA HIS A 112 14.22 -7.56 -7.93
C HIS A 112 15.14 -6.55 -7.24
N THR A 113 14.67 -5.87 -6.18
CA THR A 113 15.46 -4.84 -5.49
C THR A 113 16.57 -5.46 -4.63
N ASP A 114 16.25 -6.50 -3.87
CA ASP A 114 17.20 -7.26 -3.05
C ASP A 114 16.68 -8.70 -2.87
N PRO A 115 16.92 -9.60 -3.84
CA PRO A 115 16.35 -10.94 -3.80
C PRO A 115 16.72 -11.73 -2.54
N PRO A 116 18.00 -11.77 -2.10
CA PRO A 116 18.40 -12.51 -0.91
C PRO A 116 17.70 -12.05 0.38
N ARG A 117 17.43 -10.74 0.54
CA ARG A 117 16.71 -10.23 1.72
C ARG A 117 15.20 -10.37 1.61
N LEU A 118 14.64 -10.12 0.43
CA LEU A 118 13.20 -9.97 0.26
C LEU A 118 12.49 -11.31 0.06
N ILE A 119 13.03 -12.23 -0.76
CA ILE A 119 12.33 -13.49 -1.08
C ILE A 119 11.89 -14.27 0.18
N PRO A 120 12.74 -14.47 1.21
CA PRO A 120 12.32 -15.16 2.42
C PRO A 120 11.17 -14.45 3.15
N LEU A 121 11.23 -13.12 3.24
CA LEU A 121 10.24 -12.30 3.93
C LEU A 121 8.88 -12.32 3.21
N LEU A 122 8.90 -12.24 1.88
CA LEU A 122 7.70 -12.31 1.03
C LEU A 122 7.02 -13.67 1.19
N LEU A 123 7.78 -14.77 1.13
CA LEU A 123 7.27 -16.13 1.26
C LEU A 123 6.73 -16.44 2.66
N GLU A 124 7.41 -15.97 3.72
CA GLU A 124 6.94 -16.08 5.11
C GLU A 124 5.59 -15.37 5.28
N THR A 125 5.48 -14.15 4.75
CA THR A 125 4.26 -13.34 4.91
C THR A 125 3.10 -13.91 4.09
N ALA A 126 3.35 -14.36 2.86
CA ALA A 126 2.35 -15.04 2.05
C ALA A 126 1.86 -16.33 2.72
N LYS A 127 2.78 -17.10 3.33
CA LYS A 127 2.43 -18.31 4.10
C LYS A 127 1.56 -18.00 5.32
N ALA A 128 1.83 -16.89 6.00
CA ALA A 128 1.02 -16.44 7.12
C ALA A 128 -0.39 -15.98 6.69
N ALA A 129 -0.55 -15.51 5.46
CA ALA A 129 -1.84 -15.10 4.90
C ALA A 129 -2.71 -16.31 4.50
N SER A 130 -2.22 -17.21 3.65
CA SER A 130 -2.82 -18.51 3.35
C SER A 130 -1.87 -19.41 2.55
N ASP A 131 -2.18 -20.72 2.48
CA ASP A 131 -1.46 -21.64 1.60
C ASP A 131 -1.58 -21.26 0.12
N GLU A 132 -2.72 -20.72 -0.30
CA GLU A 132 -2.96 -20.24 -1.67
C GLU A 132 -2.02 -19.08 -2.03
N HIS A 133 -1.96 -18.02 -1.20
CA HIS A 133 -1.05 -16.89 -1.41
C HIS A 133 0.41 -17.34 -1.47
N HIS A 134 0.80 -18.32 -0.64
CA HIS A 134 2.14 -18.86 -0.65
C HIS A 134 2.49 -19.54 -1.99
N TRP A 135 1.62 -20.43 -2.49
CA TRP A 135 1.89 -21.14 -3.74
C TRP A 135 1.83 -20.24 -4.97
N ASP A 136 0.90 -19.28 -4.98
CA ASP A 136 0.82 -18.28 -6.05
C ASP A 136 2.09 -17.43 -6.10
N LEU A 137 2.61 -17.01 -4.94
CA LEU A 137 3.86 -16.26 -4.86
C LEU A 137 5.08 -17.10 -5.29
N VAL A 138 5.16 -18.37 -4.87
CA VAL A 138 6.22 -19.30 -5.32
C VAL A 138 6.18 -19.43 -6.85
N HIS A 139 4.98 -19.56 -7.43
CA HIS A 139 4.82 -19.63 -8.87
C HIS A 139 5.29 -18.34 -9.56
N ALA A 140 4.82 -17.18 -9.08
CA ALA A 140 5.19 -15.88 -9.63
C ALA A 140 6.71 -15.61 -9.55
N LEU A 141 7.36 -15.97 -8.44
CA LEU A 141 8.82 -15.85 -8.29
C LEU A 141 9.58 -16.73 -9.29
N ARG A 142 9.10 -17.95 -9.57
CA ARG A 142 9.68 -18.82 -10.61
C ARG A 142 9.52 -18.24 -12.00
N VAL A 143 8.33 -17.71 -12.32
CA VAL A 143 8.08 -17.02 -13.60
C VAL A 143 8.99 -15.80 -13.76
N ALA A 144 9.26 -15.08 -12.67
CA ALA A 144 10.21 -13.97 -12.63
C ALA A 144 11.69 -14.39 -12.66
N GLY A 145 12.00 -15.70 -12.67
CA GLY A 145 13.37 -16.22 -12.79
C GLY A 145 14.12 -16.41 -11.47
N PHE A 146 13.44 -16.32 -10.32
CA PHE A 146 14.04 -16.56 -9.02
C PHE A 146 13.96 -18.04 -8.60
N THR A 147 15.00 -18.52 -7.92
CA THR A 147 15.00 -19.82 -7.25
C THR A 147 14.30 -19.67 -5.89
N THR A 148 13.23 -20.43 -5.70
CA THR A 148 12.40 -20.45 -4.48
C THR A 148 12.36 -21.82 -3.84
#